data_AF-A0A4D6NP47-F1
#
_entry.id   AF-A0A4D6NP47-F1
#
_cell.length_a   1.000
_cell.length_b   1.000
_cell.length_c   1.000
_cell.angle_alpha   90.00
_cell.angle_beta   90.00
_cell.angle_gamma   90.00
#
_symmetry.space_group_name_H-M   'P 1'
#
loop_
_entity.id
_entity.type
_entity.pdbx_description
1 polymer ?
#
loop_
_entity_poly.entity_id
_entity_poly.type
_entity_poly.pdbx_seq_one_letter_code
_entity_poly.pdbx_strand_id
1 'polypeptide(L)'
;MPPAVSSTFESERDPVIYVHTVSEAGRLLPSASRWNSIALDFKLAPHSSTAYESIPSQYPKSVDYNLVITDRKHFHCFLFVLVTIILAILAAVLLVHFLPQKHKHQGSSIDLKVAINQALTFYDAQKSGHYPRNSPVKFRGDSGLKDGDSANNDLTGGFYDSGNNIKFTFTTAYTMTLLSWTVMEYQSKYADIGELDHVRDIIRWGSDYLLKVFTPPNSADGSNLMLYSQASYNFFCWERILGTISINNEPNDLSCWQRPEDMKYERPVSICNGSATDLAGEIVAALSAASMVFKEDRDYSKRLKDAAEGLFGAIPTKQGTHTMVDACGKQATMLYNSTSYQDELAWGATWLFLATANTNYLEIATETFFSAKSSESSVDKGVVYWNNKLNAVEVLLTGIRYFRDPGFPYEDVLKLSSNSTDALMCSYVFNKYFSRTPGGLIILKPDYEPLLQFAATASFLSKLYSDYLDHLKMSSASCKTDTFSVKMLRDFATSQAIPSFLTISLLHVNYILGQNPLQMSYLVGYGDRYPVQVHHRSASIPWNNQPYNCDDGKKWLNSKDPNPQVLLGAMVGGPDTNDNFMDQRTNQKFTEPNIASNAGLVAALIALQDPPYSSRDLKSTLWGWT
;
A
#
# COMPACT_ATOMS: atom_id res chain seq x y z
N MET A 1 -7.48 79.50 24.73
CA MET A 1 -6.81 78.24 24.33
C MET A 1 -7.89 77.20 24.04
N PRO A 2 -8.04 76.73 22.79
CA PRO A 2 -8.83 75.53 22.45
C PRO A 2 -7.90 74.28 22.51
N PRO A 3 -8.32 73.07 22.10
CA PRO A 3 -9.56 72.28 22.31
C PRO A 3 -9.21 70.86 22.87
N ALA A 4 -10.20 69.98 23.10
CA ALA A 4 -10.12 68.55 22.70
C ALA A 4 -11.43 67.79 23.04
N VAL A 5 -12.17 67.48 21.98
CA VAL A 5 -13.17 66.40 21.95
C VAL A 5 -12.41 65.08 21.95
N SER A 6 -12.78 64.14 22.83
CA SER A 6 -12.46 62.72 22.66
C SER A 6 -13.77 61.94 22.69
N SER A 7 -14.24 61.59 21.50
CA SER A 7 -15.26 60.57 21.27
C SER A 7 -14.57 59.22 21.12
N THR A 8 -14.71 58.34 22.10
CA THR A 8 -14.40 56.92 21.94
C THR A 8 -15.72 56.14 21.93
N PHE A 9 -16.28 55.97 20.73
CA PHE A 9 -17.14 54.85 20.42
C PHE A 9 -16.23 53.65 20.16
N GLU A 10 -16.00 52.82 21.17
CA GLU A 10 -15.56 51.45 20.94
C GLU A 10 -16.79 50.65 20.49
N SER A 11 -16.92 50.50 19.17
CA SER A 11 -17.71 49.42 18.59
C SER A 11 -16.98 48.12 18.91
N GLU A 12 -17.59 47.29 19.76
CA GLU A 12 -17.39 45.84 19.72
C GLU A 12 -17.55 45.42 18.26
N ARG A 13 -16.43 45.08 17.61
CA ARG A 13 -16.44 44.43 16.31
C ARG A 13 -16.38 42.94 16.57
N ASP A 14 -17.50 42.28 16.28
CA ASP A 14 -17.57 40.82 16.23
C ASP A 14 -16.43 40.26 15.35
N PRO A 15 -15.81 39.13 15.72
CA PRO A 15 -14.72 38.55 14.95
C PRO A 15 -15.23 38.06 13.59
N VAL A 16 -14.88 38.80 12.53
CA VAL A 16 -15.14 38.37 11.15
C VAL A 16 -14.18 37.25 10.79
N ILE A 17 -14.70 36.06 10.57
CA ILE A 17 -13.95 34.91 10.04
C ILE A 17 -14.03 34.95 8.52
N TYR A 18 -12.86 34.96 7.88
CA TYR A 18 -12.75 34.86 6.43
C TYR A 18 -12.77 33.39 6.02
N VAL A 19 -13.62 33.05 5.04
CA VAL A 19 -13.73 31.69 4.51
C VAL A 19 -13.71 31.70 2.99
N HIS A 20 -13.22 30.63 2.37
CA HIS A 20 -13.32 30.44 0.92
C HIS A 20 -14.21 29.22 0.61
N THR A 21 -14.86 29.25 -0.56
CA THR A 21 -15.70 28.17 -1.08
C THR A 21 -14.95 27.47 -2.22
N VAL A 22 -14.58 26.20 -2.01
CA VAL A 22 -14.23 25.33 -3.15
C VAL A 22 -15.50 24.60 -3.57
N SER A 23 -15.93 24.79 -4.82
CA SER A 23 -17.18 24.24 -5.36
C SER A 23 -17.32 22.72 -5.21
N GLU A 24 -16.21 22.01 -4.99
CA GLU A 24 -16.18 20.55 -4.82
C GLU A 24 -16.08 20.09 -3.35
N ALA A 25 -15.72 20.97 -2.40
CA ALA A 25 -15.43 20.56 -1.00
C ALA A 25 -16.66 20.53 -0.08
N GLY A 26 -17.81 21.05 -0.52
CA GLY A 26 -19.05 21.05 0.25
C GLY A 26 -19.01 21.76 1.62
N ARG A 27 -17.90 22.45 1.95
CA ARG A 27 -17.68 23.16 3.23
C ARG A 27 -16.88 24.45 3.03
N LEU A 28 -17.00 25.33 4.02
CA LEU A 28 -16.23 26.56 4.15
C LEU A 28 -14.94 26.28 4.93
N LEU A 29 -13.79 26.64 4.35
CA LEU A 29 -12.49 26.52 5.02
C LEU A 29 -12.03 27.88 5.56
N PRO A 30 -11.43 27.96 6.76
CA PRO A 30 -10.85 29.20 7.29
C PRO A 30 -9.75 29.72 6.36
N SER A 31 -9.77 31.01 6.03
CA SER A 31 -8.78 31.68 5.18
C SER A 31 -7.95 32.67 5.98
N ALA A 32 -6.63 32.61 5.84
CA ALA A 32 -5.70 33.63 6.33
C ALA A 32 -5.58 34.84 5.38
N SER A 33 -6.16 34.77 4.18
CA SER A 33 -6.08 35.77 3.12
C SER A 33 -7.41 36.47 2.90
N ARG A 34 -7.38 37.81 2.85
CA ARG A 34 -8.55 38.67 2.55
C ARG A 34 -8.91 38.73 1.06
N TRP A 35 -7.98 38.36 0.18
CA TRP A 35 -8.09 38.69 -1.25
C TRP A 35 -9.04 37.74 -2.02
N ASN A 36 -9.33 36.55 -1.47
CA ASN A 36 -10.19 35.53 -2.10
C ASN A 36 -11.28 34.96 -1.14
N SER A 37 -11.66 35.71 -0.10
CA SER A 37 -12.56 35.21 0.96
C SER A 37 -13.90 35.96 1.02
N ILE A 38 -14.97 35.25 1.38
CA ILE A 38 -16.27 35.83 1.71
C ILE A 38 -16.29 36.11 3.23
N ALA A 39 -16.74 37.30 3.63
CA ALA A 39 -16.97 37.63 5.03
C ALA A 39 -18.35 37.11 5.48
N LEU A 40 -18.40 36.35 6.58
CA LEU A 40 -19.65 35.90 7.18
C LEU A 40 -19.97 36.74 8.42
N ASP A 41 -21.17 37.33 8.43
CA ASP A 41 -21.74 38.06 9.57
C ASP A 41 -22.84 37.18 10.21
N PHE A 42 -22.66 36.79 11.47
CA PHE A 42 -23.58 35.92 12.20
C PHE A 42 -24.75 36.72 12.80
N LYS A 43 -25.60 37.31 11.95
CA LYS A 43 -26.89 37.91 12.36
C LYS A 43 -28.08 37.32 11.61
N LEU A 44 -28.28 36.01 11.72
CA LEU A 44 -29.46 35.34 11.19
C LEU A 44 -30.02 34.31 12.18
N ALA A 45 -30.77 34.81 13.15
CA ALA A 45 -31.81 34.04 13.82
C ALA A 45 -33.16 34.68 13.47
N PRO A 46 -34.08 34.00 12.76
CA PRO A 46 -35.48 34.38 12.78
C PRO A 46 -36.11 33.83 14.06
N HIS A 47 -36.70 34.70 14.86
CA HIS A 47 -37.63 34.31 15.91
C HIS A 47 -38.85 33.64 15.26
N SER A 48 -39.02 32.34 15.51
CA SER A 48 -40.20 31.56 15.18
C SER A 48 -41.41 32.09 15.96
N SER A 49 -42.47 32.45 15.23
CA SER A 49 -43.80 32.68 15.79
C SER A 49 -44.80 31.84 15.00
N THR A 50 -45.69 31.15 15.73
CA THR A 50 -46.88 30.40 15.27
C THR A 50 -46.61 29.07 14.55
N ALA A 51 -47.43 28.04 14.60
CA ALA A 51 -48.40 27.47 15.54
C ALA A 51 -48.67 26.05 14.97
N TYR A 52 -48.87 25.05 15.82
CA TYR A 52 -49.24 23.70 15.39
C TYR A 52 -50.58 23.72 14.63
N GLU A 53 -50.58 23.38 13.35
CA GLU A 53 -51.77 22.85 12.67
C GLU A 53 -51.40 21.60 11.87
N SER A 54 -52.01 20.49 12.27
CA SER A 54 -52.00 19.20 11.61
C SER A 54 -52.81 19.25 10.31
N ILE A 55 -52.17 18.98 9.17
CA ILE A 55 -52.87 18.77 7.89
C ILE A 55 -53.62 17.42 7.96
N PRO A 56 -54.95 17.37 7.77
CA PRO A 56 -55.66 16.12 7.68
C PRO A 56 -55.45 15.48 6.31
N SER A 57 -54.96 14.24 6.32
CA SER A 57 -54.99 13.33 5.17
C SER A 57 -56.43 13.13 4.70
N GLN A 58 -56.77 13.65 3.52
CA GLN A 58 -57.94 13.18 2.77
C GLN A 58 -57.57 11.84 2.16
N TYR A 59 -58.44 10.83 2.35
CA TYR A 59 -58.39 9.43 1.89
C TYR A 59 -57.94 8.38 2.93
N PRO A 60 -58.92 7.74 3.57
CA PRO A 60 -58.95 6.29 3.65
C PRO A 60 -60.09 5.80 2.76
N LYS A 61 -59.76 5.25 1.58
CA LYS A 61 -60.70 4.36 0.87
C LYS A 61 -60.65 3.01 1.57
N SER A 62 -61.49 2.81 2.57
CA SER A 62 -61.88 1.45 2.97
C SER A 62 -62.79 0.92 1.87
N VAL A 63 -62.34 -0.09 1.14
CA VAL A 63 -63.18 -0.83 0.18
C VAL A 63 -63.75 -2.03 0.91
N ASP A 64 -65.03 -1.98 1.25
CA ASP A 64 -65.76 -3.14 1.76
C ASP A 64 -66.09 -4.08 0.59
N TYR A 65 -65.47 -5.26 0.57
CA TYR A 65 -65.82 -6.31 -0.38
C TYR A 65 -66.86 -7.24 0.24
N ASN A 66 -68.09 -7.20 -0.27
CA ASN A 66 -69.08 -8.24 0.02
C ASN A 66 -68.79 -9.46 -0.86
N LEU A 67 -68.19 -10.50 -0.27
CA LEU A 67 -67.92 -11.75 -0.95
C LEU A 67 -69.22 -12.60 -0.97
N VAL A 68 -69.88 -12.67 -2.13
CA VAL A 68 -71.07 -13.51 -2.31
C VAL A 68 -70.66 -14.82 -2.98
N ILE A 69 -70.78 -15.94 -2.24
CA ILE A 69 -70.50 -17.28 -2.77
C ILE A 69 -71.69 -17.68 -3.67
N THR A 70 -71.49 -17.66 -4.99
CA THR A 70 -72.52 -18.01 -5.98
C THR A 70 -72.68 -19.51 -6.19
N ASP A 71 -71.62 -20.30 -5.95
CA ASP A 71 -71.66 -21.77 -6.06
C ASP A 71 -70.82 -22.44 -4.95
N ARG A 72 -71.53 -23.13 -4.04
CA ARG A 72 -70.91 -23.86 -2.91
C ARG A 72 -69.93 -24.95 -3.36
N LYS A 73 -70.15 -25.62 -4.49
CA LYS A 73 -69.26 -26.69 -4.95
C LYS A 73 -67.91 -26.13 -5.40
N HIS A 74 -67.92 -25.05 -6.17
CA HIS A 74 -66.71 -24.38 -6.61
C HIS A 74 -65.93 -23.75 -5.44
N PHE A 75 -66.64 -23.20 -4.45
CA PHE A 75 -66.00 -22.68 -3.24
C PHE A 75 -65.32 -23.78 -2.41
N HIS A 76 -65.96 -24.95 -2.24
CA HIS A 76 -65.32 -26.08 -1.58
C HIS A 76 -64.10 -26.60 -2.34
N CYS A 77 -64.15 -26.64 -3.68
CA CYS A 77 -63.01 -27.02 -4.51
C CYS A 77 -61.84 -26.02 -4.38
N PHE A 78 -62.13 -24.72 -4.41
CA PHE A 78 -61.14 -23.66 -4.19
C PHE A 78 -60.49 -23.75 -2.81
N LEU A 79 -61.30 -23.97 -1.76
CA LEU A 79 -60.78 -24.13 -0.39
C LEU A 79 -59.86 -25.36 -0.29
N PHE A 80 -60.23 -26.47 -0.93
CA PHE A 80 -59.40 -27.67 -0.97
C PHE A 80 -58.07 -27.39 -1.67
N VAL A 81 -58.08 -26.78 -2.86
CA VAL A 81 -56.86 -26.43 -3.61
C VAL A 81 -55.96 -25.50 -2.80
N LEU A 82 -56.52 -24.49 -2.14
CA LEU A 82 -55.78 -23.55 -1.31
C LEU A 82 -55.11 -24.25 -0.11
N VAL A 83 -55.84 -25.12 0.58
CA VAL A 83 -55.29 -25.91 1.70
C VAL A 83 -54.18 -26.84 1.21
N THR A 84 -54.34 -27.50 0.07
CA THR A 84 -53.29 -28.37 -0.50
C THR A 84 -52.04 -27.58 -0.87
N ILE A 85 -52.18 -26.36 -1.42
CA ILE A 85 -51.03 -25.48 -1.72
C ILE A 85 -50.32 -25.06 -0.43
N ILE A 86 -51.05 -24.67 0.61
CA ILE A 86 -50.47 -24.29 1.90
C ILE A 86 -49.71 -25.47 2.52
N LEU A 87 -50.30 -26.68 2.50
CA LEU A 87 -49.66 -27.89 3.00
C LEU A 87 -48.42 -28.27 2.17
N ALA A 88 -48.45 -28.09 0.85
CA ALA A 88 -47.29 -28.34 -0.01
C ALA A 88 -46.14 -27.35 0.27
N ILE A 89 -46.44 -26.07 0.52
CA ILE A 89 -45.44 -25.06 0.91
C ILE A 89 -44.84 -25.41 2.28
N LEU A 90 -45.67 -25.77 3.26
CA LEU A 90 -45.21 -26.22 4.58
C LEU A 90 -44.33 -27.47 4.48
N ALA A 91 -44.73 -28.45 3.68
CA ALA A 91 -43.94 -29.66 3.44
C ALA A 91 -42.59 -29.34 2.78
N ALA A 92 -42.55 -28.42 1.81
CA ALA A 92 -41.31 -27.98 1.17
C ALA A 92 -40.38 -27.26 2.16
N VAL A 93 -40.92 -26.38 3.02
CA VAL A 93 -40.15 -25.69 4.07
C VAL A 93 -39.60 -26.69 5.08
N LEU A 94 -40.42 -27.65 5.53
CA LEU A 94 -39.97 -28.72 6.44
C LEU A 94 -38.91 -29.61 5.76
N LEU A 95 -39.05 -29.92 4.48
CA LEU A 95 -38.05 -30.70 3.73
C LEU A 95 -36.70 -29.97 3.67
N VAL A 96 -36.69 -28.65 3.46
CA VAL A 96 -35.47 -27.82 3.52
C VAL A 96 -34.88 -27.79 4.93
N HIS A 97 -35.72 -27.87 5.97
CA HIS A 97 -35.29 -27.85 7.37
C HIS A 97 -34.75 -29.20 7.89
N PHE A 98 -35.22 -30.32 7.32
CA PHE A 98 -34.87 -31.69 7.72
C PHE A 98 -33.94 -32.41 6.75
N LEU A 99 -33.67 -31.87 5.55
CA LEU A 99 -32.54 -32.31 4.74
C LEU A 99 -31.27 -32.09 5.57
N PRO A 100 -30.42 -33.10 5.78
CA PRO A 100 -29.16 -32.92 6.45
C PRO A 100 -28.35 -31.92 5.61
N GLN A 101 -28.29 -30.68 6.08
CA GLN A 101 -27.29 -29.76 5.62
C GLN A 101 -25.97 -30.47 5.90
N LYS A 102 -25.30 -30.98 4.86
CA LYS A 102 -23.86 -31.24 4.94
C LYS A 102 -23.31 -29.99 5.58
N HIS A 103 -22.73 -30.14 6.78
CA HIS A 103 -22.16 -29.05 7.55
C HIS A 103 -21.50 -28.11 6.56
N LYS A 104 -22.06 -26.91 6.38
CA LYS A 104 -21.30 -25.83 5.76
C LYS A 104 -20.05 -25.78 6.62
N HIS A 105 -18.89 -26.10 6.05
CA HIS A 105 -17.63 -25.78 6.67
C HIS A 105 -17.75 -24.31 7.04
N GLN A 106 -17.89 -24.08 8.33
CA GLN A 106 -17.95 -22.77 8.93
C GLN A 106 -16.53 -22.26 8.74
N GLY A 107 -16.28 -21.60 7.61
CA GLY A 107 -14.99 -21.00 7.32
C GLY A 107 -14.59 -20.19 8.53
N SER A 108 -13.39 -20.45 9.05
CA SER A 108 -12.83 -19.67 10.16
C SER A 108 -13.02 -18.19 9.83
N SER A 109 -13.59 -17.43 10.78
CA SER A 109 -13.64 -15.98 10.66
C SER A 109 -12.23 -15.49 10.34
N ILE A 110 -12.05 -14.77 9.23
CA ILE A 110 -10.73 -14.24 8.87
C ILE A 110 -10.27 -13.29 9.97
N ASP A 111 -9.14 -13.66 10.56
CA ASP A 111 -8.46 -12.87 11.57
C ASP A 111 -7.37 -12.05 10.86
N LEU A 112 -7.69 -10.79 10.59
CA LEU A 112 -6.76 -9.84 9.98
C LEU A 112 -5.62 -9.47 10.91
N LYS A 113 -5.85 -9.48 12.23
CA LYS A 113 -4.79 -9.26 13.21
C LYS A 113 -3.72 -10.34 13.06
N VAL A 114 -4.12 -11.60 12.91
CA VAL A 114 -3.19 -12.70 12.61
C VAL A 114 -2.51 -12.49 11.25
N ALA A 115 -3.25 -12.13 10.20
CA ALA A 115 -2.66 -11.90 8.88
C ALA A 115 -1.59 -10.78 8.89
N ILE A 116 -1.85 -9.67 9.59
CA ILE A 116 -0.93 -8.54 9.74
C ILE A 116 0.30 -8.95 10.55
N ASN A 117 0.11 -9.59 11.70
CA ASN A 117 1.22 -10.09 12.52
C ASN A 117 2.14 -11.02 11.72
N GLN A 118 1.56 -11.97 10.96
CA GLN A 118 2.31 -12.86 10.10
C GLN A 118 3.04 -12.07 9.00
N ALA A 119 2.34 -11.20 8.27
CA ALA A 119 2.92 -10.41 7.18
C ALA A 119 4.08 -9.51 7.64
N LEU A 120 4.05 -9.00 8.88
CA LEU A 120 5.17 -8.29 9.50
C LEU A 120 6.32 -9.24 9.86
N THR A 121 6.01 -10.43 10.40
CA THR A 121 7.00 -11.46 10.75
C THR A 121 7.85 -11.90 9.54
N PHE A 122 7.34 -11.80 8.31
CA PHE A 122 8.13 -12.01 7.11
C PHE A 122 9.38 -11.12 7.05
N TYR A 123 9.28 -9.85 7.45
CA TYR A 123 10.43 -8.94 7.45
C TYR A 123 11.52 -9.38 8.43
N ASP A 124 11.16 -9.96 9.58
CA ASP A 124 12.13 -10.57 10.49
C ASP A 124 12.89 -11.73 9.84
N ALA A 125 12.23 -12.47 8.96
CA ALA A 125 12.86 -13.54 8.18
C ALA A 125 13.74 -13.00 7.04
N GLN A 126 13.65 -11.71 6.69
CA GLN A 126 14.45 -11.05 5.65
C GLN A 126 15.63 -10.23 6.18
N LYS A 127 15.70 -9.95 7.49
CA LYS A 127 16.80 -9.16 8.09
C LYS A 127 18.18 -9.74 7.75
N SER A 128 19.12 -8.91 7.29
CA SER A 128 20.54 -9.22 7.08
C SER A 128 21.41 -8.48 8.11
N GLY A 129 22.66 -8.89 8.32
CA GLY A 129 23.57 -8.31 9.31
C GLY A 129 23.55 -9.07 10.63
N HIS A 130 23.75 -8.35 11.74
CA HIS A 130 23.71 -8.90 13.09
C HIS A 130 22.28 -9.24 13.50
N TYR A 131 21.91 -10.50 13.44
CA TYR A 131 20.53 -10.94 13.58
C TYR A 131 19.98 -10.72 15.00
N PRO A 132 18.77 -10.14 15.17
CA PRO A 132 18.20 -9.89 16.49
C PRO A 132 17.99 -11.18 17.29
N ARG A 133 18.60 -11.28 18.48
CA ARG A 133 18.50 -12.48 19.34
C ARG A 133 17.08 -12.75 19.86
N ASN A 134 16.25 -11.72 19.94
CA ASN A 134 14.86 -11.77 20.36
C ASN A 134 13.87 -12.02 19.20
N SER A 135 14.34 -12.18 17.95
CA SER A 135 13.47 -12.42 16.79
C SER A 135 12.58 -13.66 16.98
N PRO A 136 11.29 -13.63 16.56
CA PRO A 136 10.43 -14.81 16.56
C PRO A 136 10.89 -15.87 15.55
N VAL A 137 11.62 -15.49 14.50
CA VAL A 137 12.11 -16.39 13.46
C VAL A 137 13.38 -17.10 13.94
N LYS A 138 13.28 -18.41 14.19
CA LYS A 138 14.36 -19.21 14.79
C LYS A 138 15.30 -19.91 13.80
N PHE A 139 14.99 -19.84 12.50
CA PHE A 139 15.79 -20.44 11.43
C PHE A 139 16.68 -19.42 10.68
N ARG A 140 17.00 -18.30 11.33
CA ARG A 140 17.86 -17.23 10.82
C ARG A 140 18.95 -16.90 11.83
N GLY A 141 20.06 -16.36 11.35
CA GLY A 141 21.21 -15.96 12.15
C GLY A 141 22.01 -14.83 11.50
N ASP A 142 23.17 -14.52 12.11
CA ASP A 142 24.06 -13.46 11.64
C ASP A 142 24.55 -13.76 10.21
N SER A 143 24.39 -12.80 9.28
CA SER A 143 24.73 -13.00 7.87
C SER A 143 25.14 -11.69 7.19
N GLY A 144 25.84 -11.76 6.05
CA GLY A 144 26.24 -10.55 5.30
C GLY A 144 27.14 -9.58 6.09
N LEU A 145 27.92 -10.11 7.05
CA LEU A 145 28.71 -9.30 8.00
C LEU A 145 29.91 -8.57 7.38
N LYS A 146 30.18 -8.80 6.09
CA LYS A 146 31.26 -8.18 5.32
C LYS A 146 30.72 -7.29 4.19
N ASP A 147 29.41 -7.04 4.18
CA ASP A 147 28.79 -6.19 3.17
C ASP A 147 29.37 -4.78 3.28
N GLY A 148 30.04 -4.32 2.22
CA GLY A 148 30.65 -2.99 2.16
C GLY A 148 32.16 -2.92 2.40
N ASP A 149 32.80 -3.99 2.90
CA ASP A 149 34.25 -4.05 3.14
C ASP A 149 35.06 -3.66 1.89
N SER A 150 34.64 -4.15 0.72
CA SER A 150 35.30 -3.86 -0.57
C SER A 150 35.22 -2.39 -0.99
N ALA A 151 34.28 -1.63 -0.43
CA ALA A 151 34.06 -0.22 -0.69
C ALA A 151 34.49 0.68 0.48
N ASN A 152 35.15 0.11 1.50
CA ASN A 152 35.55 0.79 2.74
C ASN A 152 34.39 1.55 3.41
N ASN A 153 33.20 0.96 3.39
CA ASN A 153 32.00 1.50 4.05
C ASN A 153 31.23 0.35 4.72
N ASP A 154 30.68 0.56 5.92
CA ASP A 154 29.85 -0.47 6.56
C ASP A 154 28.46 -0.47 5.91
N LEU A 155 28.14 -1.55 5.18
CA LEU A 155 26.81 -1.78 4.61
C LEU A 155 26.11 -2.97 5.26
N THR A 156 26.53 -3.41 6.45
CA THR A 156 25.82 -4.45 7.21
C THR A 156 24.44 -3.97 7.66
N GLY A 157 23.48 -4.91 7.78
CA GLY A 157 22.08 -4.60 8.06
C GLY A 157 21.18 -4.71 6.83
N GLY A 158 19.99 -4.11 6.92
CA GLY A 158 19.01 -4.07 5.84
C GLY A 158 18.28 -5.40 5.64
N PHE A 159 17.65 -5.57 4.48
CA PHE A 159 16.85 -6.75 4.15
C PHE A 159 17.38 -7.44 2.90
N TYR A 160 17.42 -8.77 2.95
CA TYR A 160 17.40 -9.54 1.71
C TYR A 160 16.08 -9.29 1.00
N ASP A 161 16.16 -9.03 -0.30
CA ASP A 161 15.04 -8.51 -1.05
C ASP A 161 13.91 -9.53 -1.24
N SER A 162 14.28 -10.78 -1.51
CA SER A 162 13.38 -11.85 -1.95
C SER A 162 13.87 -13.21 -1.42
N GLY A 163 13.70 -14.29 -2.18
CA GLY A 163 14.28 -15.60 -1.91
C GLY A 163 15.79 -15.72 -2.09
N ASN A 164 16.44 -14.67 -2.60
CA ASN A 164 17.88 -14.52 -2.76
C ASN A 164 18.54 -13.80 -1.59
N ASN A 165 19.88 -13.78 -1.56
CA ASN A 165 20.62 -13.06 -0.52
C ASN A 165 21.15 -11.71 -1.05
N ILE A 166 20.53 -11.15 -2.09
CA ILE A 166 20.85 -9.82 -2.61
C ILE A 166 20.10 -8.77 -1.80
N LYS A 167 20.77 -7.64 -1.56
CA LYS A 167 20.16 -6.46 -0.96
C LYS A 167 20.01 -5.41 -2.03
N PHE A 168 18.78 -5.17 -2.47
CA PHE A 168 18.45 -4.06 -3.36
C PHE A 168 18.03 -2.84 -2.53
N THR A 169 18.80 -1.76 -2.64
CA THR A 169 18.51 -0.52 -1.91
C THR A 169 17.20 0.11 -2.41
N PHE A 170 16.90 0.01 -3.71
CA PHE A 170 15.72 0.62 -4.31
C PHE A 170 14.41 0.03 -3.75
N THR A 171 14.31 -1.30 -3.68
CA THR A 171 13.13 -1.99 -3.12
C THR A 171 13.06 -1.85 -1.61
N THR A 172 14.20 -1.82 -0.92
CA THR A 172 14.28 -1.53 0.51
C THR A 172 13.71 -0.15 0.80
N ALA A 173 14.14 0.88 0.06
CA ALA A 173 13.65 2.24 0.22
C ALA A 173 12.13 2.31 -0.02
N TYR A 174 11.64 1.77 -1.13
CA TYR A 174 10.19 1.68 -1.40
C TYR A 174 9.40 1.01 -0.28
N THR A 175 9.90 -0.11 0.23
CA THR A 175 9.28 -0.86 1.33
C THR A 175 9.18 0.02 2.57
N MET A 176 10.26 0.72 2.94
CA MET A 176 10.28 1.58 4.11
C MET A 176 9.35 2.79 3.94
N THR A 177 9.27 3.38 2.76
CA THR A 177 8.33 4.47 2.48
C THR A 177 6.89 4.00 2.65
N LEU A 178 6.53 2.86 2.04
CA LEU A 178 5.16 2.35 2.07
C LEU A 178 4.74 1.89 3.48
N LEU A 179 5.59 1.16 4.21
CA LEU A 179 5.30 0.80 5.60
C LEU A 179 5.15 2.05 6.48
N SER A 180 6.04 3.03 6.33
CA SER A 180 5.95 4.30 7.05
C SER A 180 4.63 5.02 6.74
N TRP A 181 4.24 5.09 5.47
CA TRP A 181 2.96 5.67 5.06
C TRP A 181 1.79 4.99 5.78
N THR A 182 1.76 3.66 5.87
CA THR A 182 0.68 2.97 6.58
C THR A 182 0.64 3.30 8.07
N VAL A 183 1.79 3.49 8.72
CA VAL A 183 1.84 3.90 10.12
C VAL A 183 1.31 5.32 10.27
N MET A 184 1.64 6.22 9.34
CA MET A 184 1.10 7.59 9.35
C MET A 184 -0.43 7.60 9.22
N GLU A 185 -1.00 6.78 8.35
CA GLU A 185 -2.46 6.76 8.13
C GLU A 185 -3.21 5.96 9.23
N TYR A 186 -2.59 4.90 9.74
CA TYR A 186 -3.26 3.87 10.55
C TYR A 186 -2.55 3.51 11.87
N GLN A 187 -1.79 4.45 12.45
CA GLN A 187 -1.06 4.22 13.71
C GLN A 187 -1.93 3.61 14.82
N SER A 188 -3.16 4.14 14.99
CA SER A 188 -4.10 3.64 16.01
C SER A 188 -4.49 2.19 15.77
N LYS A 189 -4.70 1.78 14.51
CA LYS A 189 -5.02 0.40 14.17
C LYS A 189 -3.87 -0.56 14.49
N TYR A 190 -2.63 -0.15 14.21
CA TYR A 190 -1.45 -0.92 14.60
C TYR A 190 -1.34 -1.05 16.12
N ALA A 191 -1.61 0.03 16.86
CA ALA A 191 -1.60 0.01 18.32
C ALA A 191 -2.68 -0.93 18.88
N ASP A 192 -3.90 -0.86 18.33
CA ASP A 192 -5.06 -1.67 18.76
C ASP A 192 -4.80 -3.17 18.62
N ILE A 193 -4.07 -3.59 17.59
CA ILE A 193 -3.72 -5.00 17.38
C ILE A 193 -2.42 -5.42 18.07
N GLY A 194 -1.66 -4.48 18.64
CA GLY A 194 -0.38 -4.73 19.33
C GLY A 194 0.83 -4.83 18.41
N GLU A 195 0.75 -4.34 17.18
CA GLU A 195 1.81 -4.46 16.15
C GLU A 195 2.55 -3.13 15.87
N LEU A 196 2.21 -2.04 16.57
CA LEU A 196 2.85 -0.73 16.34
C LEU A 196 4.36 -0.74 16.58
N ASP A 197 4.82 -1.39 17.65
CA ASP A 197 6.25 -1.47 17.94
C ASP A 197 6.99 -2.39 16.96
N HIS A 198 6.32 -3.46 16.48
CA HIS A 198 6.89 -4.38 15.51
C HIS A 198 7.09 -3.72 14.15
N VAL A 199 6.07 -3.02 13.62
CA VAL A 199 6.21 -2.28 12.36
C VAL A 199 7.24 -1.14 12.48
N ARG A 200 7.33 -0.48 13.65
CA ARG A 200 8.38 0.51 13.93
C ARG A 200 9.77 -0.14 13.95
N ASP A 201 9.95 -1.31 14.55
CA ASP A 201 11.23 -2.02 14.53
C ASP A 201 11.67 -2.36 13.09
N ILE A 202 10.73 -2.83 12.25
CA ILE A 202 10.98 -3.11 10.84
C ILE A 202 11.40 -1.83 10.09
N ILE A 203 10.67 -0.72 10.28
CA ILE A 203 10.99 0.56 9.66
C ILE A 203 12.37 1.05 10.12
N ARG A 204 12.66 1.00 11.42
CA ARG A 204 13.96 1.38 11.98
C ARG A 204 15.10 0.55 11.38
N TRP A 205 14.93 -0.75 11.27
CA TRP A 205 15.92 -1.66 10.69
C TRP A 205 16.30 -1.28 9.25
N GLY A 206 15.30 -0.97 8.42
CA GLY A 206 15.53 -0.54 7.06
C GLY A 206 16.08 0.88 6.98
N SER A 207 15.53 1.83 7.75
CA SER A 207 16.03 3.21 7.80
C SER A 207 17.48 3.30 8.26
N ASP A 208 17.90 2.50 9.23
CA ASP A 208 19.29 2.42 9.69
C ASP A 208 20.23 1.95 8.57
N TYR A 209 19.79 1.00 7.74
CA TYR A 209 20.51 0.61 6.54
C TYR A 209 20.53 1.72 5.49
N LEU A 210 19.40 2.40 5.25
CA LEU A 210 19.31 3.51 4.28
C LEU A 210 20.18 4.72 4.67
N LEU A 211 20.49 4.90 5.94
CA LEU A 211 21.46 5.91 6.39
C LEU A 211 22.92 5.54 6.06
N LYS A 212 23.21 4.27 5.73
CA LYS A 212 24.55 3.78 5.38
C LYS A 212 24.81 3.75 3.87
N VAL A 213 23.75 3.72 3.05
CA VAL A 213 23.84 3.53 1.59
C VAL A 213 24.12 4.81 0.80
N PHE A 214 24.51 5.90 1.47
CA PHE A 214 25.02 7.07 0.77
C PHE A 214 26.04 7.85 1.59
N THR A 215 26.95 8.50 0.89
CA THR A 215 27.91 9.44 1.46
C THR A 215 27.65 10.81 0.83
N PRO A 216 27.25 11.82 1.62
CA PRO A 216 26.99 13.15 1.08
C PRO A 216 28.27 13.77 0.51
N PRO A 217 28.15 14.70 -0.47
CA PRO A 217 29.30 15.42 -1.00
C PRO A 217 30.06 16.15 0.11
N ASN A 218 31.40 16.09 0.09
CA ASN A 218 32.22 16.85 1.02
C ASN A 218 33.04 17.91 0.27
N SER A 219 32.69 19.18 0.50
CA SER A 219 33.35 20.35 -0.08
C SER A 219 34.84 20.46 0.29
N ALA A 220 35.27 19.86 1.40
CA ALA A 220 36.65 19.92 1.88
C ALA A 220 37.59 18.98 1.11
N ASP A 221 37.08 17.90 0.52
CA ASP A 221 37.87 16.88 -0.20
C ASP A 221 37.42 16.74 -1.68
N GLY A 222 36.49 17.58 -2.13
CA GLY A 222 36.00 17.59 -3.51
C GLY A 222 35.23 16.32 -3.92
N SER A 223 34.73 15.53 -2.96
CA SER A 223 34.06 14.28 -3.22
C SER A 223 32.60 14.49 -3.65
N ASN A 224 32.18 13.74 -4.67
CA ASN A 224 30.80 13.73 -5.17
C ASN A 224 29.88 12.89 -4.26
N LEU A 225 28.57 13.06 -4.40
CA LEU A 225 27.58 12.17 -3.82
C LEU A 225 27.84 10.72 -4.26
N MET A 226 27.97 9.82 -3.30
CA MET A 226 28.10 8.38 -3.54
C MET A 226 26.86 7.68 -3.04
N LEU A 227 26.26 6.84 -3.88
CA LEU A 227 25.11 6.00 -3.53
C LEU A 227 25.47 4.53 -3.71
N TYR A 228 24.95 3.68 -2.84
CA TYR A 228 25.09 2.22 -2.90
C TYR A 228 23.75 1.59 -3.22
N SER A 229 23.60 1.12 -4.45
CA SER A 229 22.34 0.59 -5.00
C SER A 229 22.08 -0.87 -4.63
N GLN A 230 23.14 -1.64 -4.45
CA GLN A 230 23.05 -3.08 -4.22
C GLN A 230 24.29 -3.61 -3.50
N ALA A 231 24.07 -4.52 -2.54
CA ALA A 231 25.12 -5.32 -1.93
C ALA A 231 24.95 -6.78 -2.34
N SER A 232 26.03 -7.30 -2.95
CA SER A 232 26.09 -8.53 -3.75
C SER A 232 25.37 -8.45 -5.08
N TYR A 233 26.12 -8.18 -6.16
CA TYR A 233 26.02 -8.94 -7.42
C TYR A 233 27.17 -8.58 -8.37
N ASN A 234 28.01 -9.57 -8.71
CA ASN A 234 29.12 -9.47 -9.67
C ASN A 234 28.69 -10.08 -11.01
N PHE A 235 28.73 -9.31 -12.11
CA PHE A 235 28.63 -9.86 -13.46
C PHE A 235 29.87 -9.46 -14.27
N PHE A 236 31.06 -9.89 -13.86
CA PHE A 236 32.15 -10.00 -14.83
C PHE A 236 31.81 -11.16 -15.79
N CYS A 237 31.09 -10.84 -16.88
CA CYS A 237 31.24 -11.41 -18.23
C CYS A 237 30.05 -11.07 -19.17
N TRP A 238 29.87 -9.79 -19.54
CA TRP A 238 29.39 -9.46 -20.89
C TRP A 238 30.41 -8.54 -21.55
N GLU A 239 31.65 -9.00 -21.70
CA GLU A 239 32.44 -8.45 -22.79
C GLU A 239 31.87 -9.02 -24.08
N ARG A 240 31.08 -8.21 -24.79
CA ARG A 240 30.75 -8.46 -26.18
C ARG A 240 31.98 -8.15 -27.05
N ILE A 241 33.11 -8.78 -26.77
CA ILE A 241 34.23 -8.85 -27.71
C ILE A 241 33.98 -10.09 -28.56
N LEU A 242 33.48 -9.85 -29.78
CA LEU A 242 33.69 -10.71 -30.95
C LEU A 242 33.72 -12.23 -30.65
N GLY A 243 32.56 -12.81 -30.34
CA GLY A 243 32.29 -14.22 -30.68
C GLY A 243 32.76 -15.33 -29.74
N THR A 244 33.15 -15.06 -28.48
CA THR A 244 33.42 -16.16 -27.52
C THR A 244 32.94 -15.82 -26.10
N ILE A 245 32.01 -16.62 -25.56
CA ILE A 245 31.50 -16.48 -24.19
C ILE A 245 32.43 -17.27 -23.25
N SER A 246 33.19 -16.60 -22.38
CA SER A 246 33.83 -17.25 -21.22
C SER A 246 32.94 -17.04 -20.00
N ILE A 247 32.19 -18.07 -19.61
CA ILE A 247 31.47 -18.10 -18.33
C ILE A 247 32.51 -18.35 -17.24
N ASN A 248 32.84 -17.35 -16.44
CA ASN A 248 33.60 -17.59 -15.22
C ASN A 248 32.65 -18.26 -14.21
N ASN A 249 32.90 -19.53 -13.89
CA ASN A 249 32.10 -20.39 -13.01
C ASN A 249 32.18 -20.01 -11.52
N GLU A 250 32.48 -18.74 -11.19
CA GLU A 250 32.64 -18.32 -9.81
C GLU A 250 31.28 -18.29 -9.08
N PRO A 251 31.16 -18.92 -7.89
CA PRO A 251 29.98 -18.88 -7.05
C PRO A 251 29.52 -17.44 -6.76
N ASN A 252 28.22 -17.16 -6.91
CA ASN A 252 27.63 -15.86 -6.60
C ASN A 252 26.15 -16.02 -6.18
N ASP A 253 25.50 -14.91 -5.81
CA ASP A 253 24.13 -14.89 -5.32
C ASP A 253 23.10 -15.52 -6.27
N LEU A 254 23.27 -15.40 -7.59
CA LEU A 254 22.35 -16.00 -8.56
C LEU A 254 22.65 -17.47 -8.84
N SER A 255 23.93 -17.85 -8.86
CA SER A 255 24.32 -19.24 -9.12
C SER A 255 24.18 -20.15 -7.89
N CYS A 256 24.20 -19.58 -6.69
CA CYS A 256 24.19 -20.33 -5.44
C CYS A 256 22.86 -20.31 -4.68
N TRP A 257 22.42 -21.51 -4.33
CA TRP A 257 21.26 -21.74 -3.47
C TRP A 257 21.70 -22.03 -2.04
N GLN A 258 22.05 -21.00 -1.27
CA GLN A 258 22.58 -21.17 0.09
C GLN A 258 21.84 -20.32 1.11
N ARG A 259 21.82 -20.77 2.36
CA ARG A 259 21.38 -19.92 3.47
C ARG A 259 22.28 -18.69 3.55
N PRO A 260 21.74 -17.52 3.92
CA PRO A 260 22.54 -16.32 4.01
C PRO A 260 23.69 -16.44 5.03
N GLU A 261 23.52 -17.24 6.07
CA GLU A 261 24.53 -17.51 7.10
C GLU A 261 25.70 -18.39 6.59
N ASP A 262 25.51 -19.12 5.47
CA ASP A 262 26.52 -20.02 4.89
C ASP A 262 27.24 -19.43 3.67
N MET A 263 26.96 -18.17 3.32
CA MET A 263 27.57 -17.52 2.16
C MET A 263 29.09 -17.41 2.33
N LYS A 264 29.84 -17.90 1.32
CA LYS A 264 31.31 -17.80 1.27
C LYS A 264 31.84 -17.05 0.05
N TYR A 265 30.98 -16.81 -0.94
CA TYR A 265 31.34 -16.05 -2.13
C TYR A 265 31.48 -14.56 -1.81
N GLU A 266 32.22 -13.85 -2.67
CA GLU A 266 32.35 -12.40 -2.57
C GLU A 266 31.02 -11.71 -2.87
N ARG A 267 30.73 -10.67 -2.10
CA ARG A 267 29.49 -9.88 -2.18
C ARG A 267 29.84 -8.44 -2.55
N PRO A 268 30.18 -8.18 -3.83
CA PRO A 268 30.59 -6.84 -4.24
C PRO A 268 29.44 -5.85 -4.14
N VAL A 269 29.79 -4.59 -4.01
CA VAL A 269 28.84 -3.49 -3.86
C VAL A 269 28.83 -2.66 -5.13
N SER A 270 27.65 -2.31 -5.62
CA SER A 270 27.53 -1.38 -6.75
C SER A 270 27.35 0.05 -6.28
N ILE A 271 28.03 0.95 -6.98
CA ILE A 271 28.30 2.31 -6.56
C ILE A 271 27.88 3.27 -7.67
N CYS A 272 27.08 4.27 -7.31
CA CYS A 272 26.56 5.26 -8.24
C CYS A 272 27.21 6.63 -7.96
N ASN A 273 27.75 7.25 -9.01
CA ASN A 273 28.42 8.55 -8.96
C ASN A 273 27.45 9.73 -9.22
N GLY A 274 26.26 9.66 -8.62
CA GLY A 274 25.29 10.76 -8.59
C GLY A 274 24.18 10.74 -9.65
N SER A 275 24.31 10.01 -10.75
CA SER A 275 23.27 10.00 -11.81
C SER A 275 22.05 9.09 -11.54
N ALA A 276 21.98 8.48 -10.35
CA ALA A 276 20.93 7.55 -9.92
C ALA A 276 19.81 8.29 -9.18
N THR A 277 19.06 9.11 -9.92
CA THR A 277 18.05 10.03 -9.39
C THR A 277 16.84 9.30 -8.82
N ASP A 278 16.41 8.22 -9.47
CA ASP A 278 15.37 7.31 -9.00
C ASP A 278 15.69 6.76 -7.60
N LEU A 279 16.89 6.20 -7.45
CA LEU A 279 17.36 5.62 -6.20
C LEU A 279 17.45 6.69 -5.10
N ALA A 280 18.02 7.85 -5.42
CA ALA A 280 18.12 8.96 -4.46
C ALA A 280 16.73 9.45 -4.03
N GLY A 281 15.80 9.64 -4.97
CA GLY A 281 14.43 10.07 -4.70
C GLY A 281 13.68 9.11 -3.79
N GLU A 282 13.82 7.80 -4.01
CA GLU A 282 13.18 6.80 -3.15
C GLU A 282 13.81 6.73 -1.75
N ILE A 283 15.13 6.87 -1.62
CA ILE A 283 15.79 6.95 -0.30
C ILE A 283 15.32 8.21 0.45
N VAL A 284 15.22 9.36 -0.23
CA VAL A 284 14.68 10.59 0.36
C VAL A 284 13.25 10.38 0.86
N ALA A 285 12.40 9.74 0.06
CA ALA A 285 11.03 9.43 0.44
C ALA A 285 10.98 8.56 1.69
N ALA A 286 11.77 7.48 1.72
CA ALA A 286 11.83 6.53 2.82
C ALA A 286 12.28 7.18 4.13
N LEU A 287 13.37 7.95 4.09
CA LEU A 287 13.91 8.65 5.28
C LEU A 287 12.96 9.75 5.76
N SER A 288 12.33 10.49 4.83
CA SER A 288 11.34 11.51 5.17
C SER A 288 10.11 10.90 5.85
N ALA A 289 9.53 9.84 5.27
CA ALA A 289 8.37 9.16 5.84
C ALA A 289 8.70 8.52 7.20
N ALA A 290 9.84 7.85 7.33
CA ALA A 290 10.30 7.27 8.58
C ALA A 290 10.55 8.33 9.67
N SER A 291 11.07 9.51 9.31
CA SER A 291 11.27 10.61 10.27
C SER A 291 9.97 11.03 10.96
N MET A 292 8.84 10.96 10.26
CA MET A 292 7.52 11.28 10.79
C MET A 292 6.98 10.17 11.70
N VAL A 293 7.24 8.91 11.37
CA VAL A 293 6.89 7.74 12.23
C VAL A 293 7.59 7.83 13.59
N PHE A 294 8.85 8.27 13.60
CA PHE A 294 9.66 8.41 14.81
C PHE A 294 9.66 9.80 15.42
N LYS A 295 8.66 10.65 15.14
CA LYS A 295 8.59 12.04 15.67
C LYS A 295 8.81 12.17 17.19
N GLU A 296 8.47 11.14 17.95
CA GLU A 296 8.65 11.07 19.42
C GLU A 296 10.11 10.83 19.82
N ASP A 297 10.88 10.10 19.00
CA ASP A 297 12.32 9.94 19.10
C ASP A 297 13.00 11.07 18.33
N ARG A 298 13.07 12.25 18.97
CA ARG A 298 13.46 13.51 18.33
C ARG A 298 14.83 13.46 17.66
N ASP A 299 15.80 12.81 18.28
CA ASP A 299 17.16 12.73 17.75
C ASP A 299 17.22 11.84 16.50
N TYR A 300 16.54 10.68 16.55
CA TYR A 300 16.47 9.78 15.41
C TYR A 300 15.67 10.39 14.25
N SER A 301 14.49 10.97 14.54
CA SER A 301 13.66 11.69 13.57
C SER A 301 14.44 12.82 12.90
N LYS A 302 15.15 13.65 13.68
CA LYS A 302 15.98 14.72 13.14
C LYS A 302 17.09 14.17 12.24
N ARG A 303 17.79 13.12 12.67
CA ARG A 303 18.85 12.49 11.88
C ARG A 303 18.34 11.99 10.53
N LEU A 304 17.18 11.33 10.48
CA LEU A 304 16.56 10.86 9.25
C LEU A 304 16.18 12.02 8.32
N LYS A 305 15.57 13.07 8.87
CA LYS A 305 15.15 14.25 8.11
C LYS A 305 16.35 15.03 7.56
N ASP A 306 17.35 15.32 8.38
CA ASP A 306 18.58 16.01 7.94
C ASP A 306 19.27 15.22 6.80
N ALA A 307 19.29 13.89 6.92
CA ALA A 307 19.85 12.99 5.92
C ALA A 307 19.06 13.03 4.60
N ALA A 308 17.72 13.08 4.67
CA ALA A 308 16.85 13.23 3.51
C ALA A 308 17.03 14.59 2.82
N GLU A 309 17.06 15.69 3.58
CA GLU A 309 17.30 17.05 3.06
C GLU A 309 18.68 17.15 2.39
N GLY A 310 19.72 16.61 3.05
CA GLY A 310 21.09 16.60 2.52
C GLY A 310 21.22 15.77 1.25
N LEU A 311 20.59 14.60 1.18
CA LEU A 311 20.60 13.75 -0.02
C LEU A 311 19.84 14.41 -1.17
N PHE A 312 18.65 14.97 -0.90
CA PHE A 312 17.85 15.63 -1.94
C PHE A 312 18.58 16.85 -2.53
N GLY A 313 19.22 17.67 -1.69
CA GLY A 313 20.03 18.80 -2.13
C GLY A 313 21.30 18.40 -2.90
N ALA A 314 21.75 17.16 -2.76
CA ALA A 314 22.91 16.60 -3.45
C ALA A 314 22.58 15.89 -4.78
N ILE A 315 21.29 15.76 -5.14
CA ILE A 315 20.89 15.19 -6.44
C ILE A 315 21.44 16.09 -7.56
N PRO A 316 22.29 15.57 -8.46
CA PRO A 316 22.92 16.39 -9.48
C PRO A 316 21.94 16.80 -10.59
N THR A 317 22.32 17.83 -11.33
CA THR A 317 21.59 18.29 -12.52
C THR A 317 21.52 17.24 -13.63
N LYS A 318 22.53 16.39 -13.75
CA LYS A 318 22.51 15.25 -14.68
C LYS A 318 21.75 14.09 -14.05
N GLN A 319 20.44 14.06 -14.32
CA GLN A 319 19.52 13.06 -13.80
C GLN A 319 19.45 11.81 -14.67
N GLY A 320 19.09 10.69 -14.07
CA GLY A 320 18.99 9.40 -14.73
C GLY A 320 18.51 8.30 -13.79
N THR A 321 18.36 7.08 -14.33
CA THR A 321 18.03 5.91 -13.51
C THR A 321 19.29 5.16 -13.09
N HIS A 322 19.25 4.52 -11.92
CA HIS A 322 20.36 3.75 -11.39
C HIS A 322 20.75 2.58 -12.30
N THR A 323 19.79 2.04 -13.06
CA THR A 323 20.00 0.95 -14.01
C THR A 323 20.61 1.37 -15.35
N MET A 324 20.74 2.67 -15.64
CA MET A 324 21.43 3.15 -16.84
C MET A 324 22.96 3.08 -16.72
N VAL A 325 23.50 2.98 -15.50
CA VAL A 325 24.94 3.05 -15.25
C VAL A 325 25.48 1.70 -14.84
N ASP A 326 26.50 1.22 -15.57
CA ASP A 326 27.11 -0.12 -15.40
C ASP A 326 27.67 -0.35 -13.99
N ALA A 327 28.35 0.63 -13.41
CA ALA A 327 28.90 0.54 -12.05
C ALA A 327 27.84 0.63 -10.94
N CYS A 328 26.65 1.15 -11.28
CA CYS A 328 25.59 1.46 -10.33
C CYS A 328 24.54 0.35 -10.30
N GLY A 329 23.90 0.01 -11.42
CA GLY A 329 22.74 -0.88 -11.36
C GLY A 329 22.37 -1.53 -12.67
N LYS A 330 23.21 -1.47 -13.71
CA LYS A 330 22.87 -2.09 -15.01
C LYS A 330 22.54 -3.57 -14.88
N GLN A 331 23.18 -4.26 -13.95
CA GLN A 331 22.95 -5.67 -13.69
C GLN A 331 21.59 -5.90 -13.00
N ALA A 332 21.08 -4.93 -12.24
CA ALA A 332 19.76 -5.00 -11.64
C ALA A 332 18.64 -5.00 -12.70
N THR A 333 18.90 -4.64 -13.97
CA THR A 333 17.89 -4.65 -15.05
C THR A 333 17.19 -5.99 -15.27
N MET A 334 17.78 -7.10 -14.83
CA MET A 334 17.16 -8.43 -14.93
C MET A 334 16.12 -8.71 -13.83
N LEU A 335 16.15 -7.96 -12.73
CA LEU A 335 15.29 -8.15 -11.56
C LEU A 335 14.48 -6.88 -11.25
N TYR A 336 15.18 -5.74 -11.13
CA TYR A 336 14.67 -4.44 -10.78
C TYR A 336 15.07 -3.37 -11.82
N ASN A 337 14.55 -3.48 -13.04
CA ASN A 337 14.78 -2.47 -14.06
C ASN A 337 14.02 -1.16 -13.77
N SER A 338 14.75 -0.07 -13.54
CA SER A 338 14.16 1.26 -13.44
C SER A 338 13.84 1.85 -14.81
N THR A 339 12.60 2.31 -14.99
CA THR A 339 12.10 2.86 -16.27
C THR A 339 11.97 4.38 -16.29
N SER A 340 11.92 5.01 -15.12
CA SER A 340 11.74 6.44 -14.92
C SER A 340 12.44 6.86 -13.62
N TYR A 341 12.74 8.15 -13.50
CA TYR A 341 13.17 8.78 -12.24
C TYR A 341 12.24 9.94 -11.82
N GLN A 342 11.31 10.34 -12.69
CA GLN A 342 10.49 11.54 -12.50
C GLN A 342 9.45 11.31 -11.40
N ASP A 343 8.87 10.12 -11.35
CA ASP A 343 7.94 9.75 -10.30
C ASP A 343 8.62 9.64 -8.94
N GLU A 344 9.87 9.17 -8.85
CA GLU A 344 10.67 9.16 -7.61
C GLU A 344 11.05 10.55 -7.14
N LEU A 345 11.37 11.47 -8.06
CA LEU A 345 11.61 12.87 -7.71
C LEU A 345 10.36 13.52 -7.14
N ALA A 346 9.20 13.33 -7.80
CA ALA A 346 7.92 13.84 -7.30
C ALA A 346 7.56 13.21 -5.95
N TRP A 347 7.77 11.89 -5.81
CA TRP A 347 7.54 11.12 -4.59
C TRP A 347 8.43 11.57 -3.43
N GLY A 348 9.74 11.64 -3.63
CA GLY A 348 10.70 12.10 -2.64
C GLY A 348 10.45 13.54 -2.21
N ALA A 349 10.20 14.45 -3.17
CA ALA A 349 9.87 15.84 -2.87
C ALA A 349 8.56 15.98 -2.09
N THR A 350 7.54 15.17 -2.42
CA THR A 350 6.26 15.16 -1.70
C THR A 350 6.47 14.74 -0.24
N TRP A 351 7.16 13.62 0.00
CA TRP A 351 7.43 13.16 1.37
C TRP A 351 8.31 14.12 2.15
N LEU A 352 9.31 14.71 1.51
CA LEU A 352 10.19 15.69 2.14
C LEU A 352 9.43 16.97 2.51
N PHE A 353 8.50 17.44 1.67
CA PHE A 353 7.54 18.49 2.04
C PHE A 353 6.69 18.08 3.24
N LEU A 354 6.17 16.86 3.27
CA LEU A 354 5.34 16.38 4.38
C LEU A 354 6.12 16.37 5.72
N ALA A 355 7.41 16.03 5.69
CA ALA A 355 8.29 15.95 6.85
C ALA A 355 8.87 17.31 7.31
N THR A 356 9.03 18.27 6.40
CA THR A 356 9.71 19.57 6.69
C THR A 356 8.76 20.76 6.71
N ALA A 357 7.59 20.65 6.09
CA ALA A 357 6.69 21.75 5.74
C ALA A 357 7.33 22.87 4.89
N ASN A 358 8.49 22.60 4.26
CA ASN A 358 9.17 23.56 3.39
C ASN A 358 8.53 23.56 2.00
N THR A 359 7.90 24.68 1.62
CA THR A 359 7.15 24.84 0.37
C THR A 359 7.99 24.72 -0.89
N ASN A 360 9.31 24.92 -0.80
CA ASN A 360 10.21 24.67 -1.93
C ASN A 360 10.15 23.21 -2.40
N TYR A 361 9.99 22.26 -1.49
CA TYR A 361 9.82 20.86 -1.86
C TYR A 361 8.44 20.58 -2.46
N LEU A 362 7.39 21.30 -2.03
CA LEU A 362 6.07 21.20 -2.65
C LEU A 362 6.09 21.72 -4.10
N GLU A 363 6.78 22.83 -4.35
CA GLU A 363 6.99 23.37 -5.69
C GLU A 363 7.64 22.31 -6.60
N ILE A 364 8.79 21.77 -6.19
CA ILE A 364 9.49 20.71 -6.94
C ILE A 364 8.59 19.48 -7.13
N ALA A 365 7.85 19.06 -6.10
CA ALA A 365 6.93 17.93 -6.18
C ALA A 365 5.85 18.16 -7.23
N THR A 366 5.21 19.33 -7.23
CA THR A 366 4.14 19.67 -8.18
C THR A 366 4.64 19.83 -9.62
N GLU A 367 5.78 20.49 -9.83
CA GLU A 367 6.38 20.64 -11.17
C GLU A 367 6.81 19.29 -11.77
N THR A 368 7.45 18.46 -10.95
CA THR A 368 7.90 17.15 -11.37
C THR A 368 6.72 16.21 -11.62
N PHE A 369 5.71 16.23 -10.75
CA PHE A 369 4.48 15.46 -10.93
C PHE A 369 3.77 15.84 -12.24
N PHE A 370 3.63 17.13 -12.54
CA PHE A 370 3.02 17.59 -13.78
C PHE A 370 3.78 17.07 -15.02
N SER A 371 5.10 17.12 -14.97
CA SER A 371 5.98 16.63 -16.04
C SER A 371 5.85 15.11 -16.21
N ALA A 372 5.91 14.35 -15.11
CA ALA A 372 5.77 12.89 -15.09
C ALA A 372 4.40 12.44 -15.59
N LYS A 373 3.33 13.17 -15.22
CA LYS A 373 1.97 12.84 -15.66
C LYS A 373 1.78 13.07 -17.16
N SER A 374 2.48 14.05 -17.71
CA SER A 374 2.45 14.35 -19.14
C SER A 374 3.20 13.31 -19.99
N SER A 375 4.16 12.59 -19.39
CA SER A 375 4.98 11.55 -20.04
C SER A 375 4.55 10.12 -19.70
N GLU A 376 3.47 9.94 -18.92
CA GLU A 376 2.99 8.64 -18.43
C GLU A 376 2.66 7.67 -19.58
N SER A 377 3.26 6.48 -19.53
CA SER A 377 3.01 5.41 -20.49
C SER A 377 1.68 4.69 -20.21
N SER A 378 1.08 4.05 -21.23
CA SER A 378 -0.17 3.30 -21.04
C SER A 378 0.00 2.08 -20.11
N VAL A 379 1.19 1.49 -20.05
CA VAL A 379 1.48 0.32 -19.20
C VAL A 379 1.70 0.71 -17.74
N ASP A 380 1.85 2.00 -17.45
CA ASP A 380 2.11 2.56 -16.13
C ASP A 380 0.85 3.09 -15.43
N LYS A 381 -0.25 3.22 -16.19
CA LYS A 381 -1.54 3.67 -15.66
C LYS A 381 -2.13 2.65 -14.71
N GLY A 382 -2.62 3.12 -13.57
CA GLY A 382 -3.32 2.28 -12.60
C GLY A 382 -2.43 1.41 -11.72
N VAL A 383 -1.10 1.50 -11.86
CA VAL A 383 -0.15 0.63 -11.15
C VAL A 383 0.65 1.43 -10.14
N VAL A 384 0.82 0.88 -8.94
CA VAL A 384 1.76 1.37 -7.91
C VAL A 384 2.60 0.21 -7.43
N TYR A 385 3.92 0.38 -7.51
CA TYR A 385 4.91 -0.60 -7.10
C TYR A 385 6.30 0.04 -6.98
N TRP A 386 7.32 -0.75 -6.65
CA TRP A 386 8.70 -0.28 -6.43
C TRP A 386 9.26 0.58 -7.57
N ASN A 387 8.86 0.34 -8.83
CA ASN A 387 9.36 1.09 -9.99
C ASN A 387 8.53 2.33 -10.32
N ASN A 388 7.21 2.33 -10.06
CA ASN A 388 6.33 3.44 -10.46
C ASN A 388 5.49 3.91 -9.28
N LYS A 389 5.72 5.16 -8.86
CA LYS A 389 5.04 5.82 -7.73
C LYS A 389 4.06 6.89 -8.19
N LEU A 390 3.87 7.11 -9.49
CA LEU A 390 3.09 8.24 -10.01
C LEU A 390 1.65 8.25 -9.47
N ASN A 391 0.95 7.12 -9.56
CA ASN A 391 -0.42 6.98 -9.04
C ASN A 391 -0.49 7.12 -7.50
N ALA A 392 0.61 6.84 -6.77
CA ALA A 392 0.68 7.08 -5.32
C ALA A 392 0.89 8.57 -5.00
N VAL A 393 1.71 9.26 -5.80
CA VAL A 393 1.90 10.71 -5.72
C VAL A 393 0.57 11.43 -5.98
N GLU A 394 -0.24 10.96 -6.94
CA GLU A 394 -1.59 11.50 -7.18
C GLU A 394 -2.45 11.48 -5.92
N VAL A 395 -2.49 10.33 -5.23
CA VAL A 395 -3.28 10.16 -4.00
C VAL A 395 -2.72 11.02 -2.86
N LEU A 396 -1.39 11.13 -2.71
CA LEU A 396 -0.77 11.98 -1.69
C LEU A 396 -1.05 13.48 -1.93
N LEU A 397 -0.85 13.96 -3.16
CA LEU A 397 -1.13 15.35 -3.53
C LEU A 397 -2.63 15.67 -3.38
N THR A 398 -3.50 14.70 -3.65
CA THR A 398 -4.94 14.82 -3.39
C THR A 398 -5.22 14.96 -1.89
N GLY A 399 -4.52 14.21 -1.03
CA GLY A 399 -4.57 14.38 0.42
C GLY A 399 -4.10 15.78 0.84
N ILE A 400 -2.98 16.26 0.29
CA ILE A 400 -2.48 17.63 0.54
C ILE A 400 -3.53 18.67 0.13
N ARG A 401 -4.18 18.51 -1.04
CA ARG A 401 -5.27 19.38 -1.50
C ARG A 401 -6.42 19.40 -0.50
N TYR A 402 -6.89 18.25 -0.07
CA TYR A 402 -8.10 18.13 0.75
C TYR A 402 -7.92 18.55 2.21
N PHE A 403 -6.70 18.38 2.76
CA PHE A 403 -6.46 18.52 4.20
C PHE A 403 -5.48 19.63 4.57
N ARG A 404 -4.60 20.08 3.66
CA ARG A 404 -3.66 21.20 3.91
C ARG A 404 -3.99 22.45 3.11
N ASP A 405 -4.52 22.28 1.90
CA ASP A 405 -4.92 23.36 0.99
C ASP A 405 -3.93 24.54 0.92
N PRO A 406 -2.71 24.31 0.38
CA PRO A 406 -1.66 25.31 0.39
C PRO A 406 -1.96 26.54 -0.49
N GLY A 407 -2.99 26.49 -1.35
CA GLY A 407 -3.34 27.59 -2.26
C GLY A 407 -2.27 27.87 -3.32
N PHE A 408 -2.17 29.14 -3.72
CA PHE A 408 -1.35 29.59 -4.84
C PHE A 408 0.14 29.39 -4.57
N PRO A 409 0.94 28.92 -5.56
CA PRO A 409 0.62 28.67 -6.97
C PRO A 409 0.20 27.23 -7.32
N TYR A 410 -0.16 26.40 -6.34
CA TYR A 410 -0.24 24.95 -6.52
C TYR A 410 -1.63 24.44 -6.96
N GLU A 411 -2.67 25.28 -7.00
CA GLU A 411 -4.05 24.81 -7.13
C GLU A 411 -4.32 24.00 -8.40
N ASP A 412 -3.73 24.39 -9.53
CA ASP A 412 -3.99 23.73 -10.81
C ASP A 412 -3.41 22.32 -10.84
N VAL A 413 -2.20 22.13 -10.31
CA VAL A 413 -1.57 20.82 -10.20
C VAL A 413 -2.27 19.96 -9.15
N LEU A 414 -2.70 20.55 -8.04
CA LEU A 414 -3.47 19.83 -7.02
C LEU A 414 -4.84 19.39 -7.54
N LYS A 415 -5.54 20.22 -8.33
CA LYS A 415 -6.77 19.82 -9.05
C LYS A 415 -6.50 18.69 -10.06
N LEU A 416 -5.39 18.76 -10.78
CA LEU A 416 -4.98 17.66 -11.67
C LEU A 416 -4.78 16.35 -10.88
N SER A 417 -4.17 16.42 -9.70
CA SER A 417 -3.93 15.23 -8.85
C SER A 417 -5.23 14.59 -8.37
N SER A 418 -6.21 15.38 -7.92
CA SER A 418 -7.51 14.85 -7.48
C SER A 418 -8.33 14.29 -8.63
N ASN A 419 -8.32 14.96 -9.79
CA ASN A 419 -9.02 14.46 -10.98
C ASN A 419 -8.39 13.14 -11.48
N SER A 420 -7.06 13.03 -11.38
CA SER A 420 -6.34 11.81 -11.73
C SER A 420 -6.63 10.69 -10.72
N THR A 421 -6.71 11.03 -9.43
CA THR A 421 -7.13 10.09 -8.38
C THR A 421 -8.55 9.58 -8.61
N ASP A 422 -9.52 10.43 -8.94
CA ASP A 422 -10.88 9.99 -9.27
C ASP A 422 -10.90 9.06 -10.50
N ALA A 423 -10.08 9.35 -11.52
CA ALA A 423 -9.92 8.47 -12.69
C ALA A 423 -9.28 7.12 -12.33
N LEU A 424 -8.27 7.13 -11.45
CA LEU A 424 -7.62 5.94 -10.91
C LEU A 424 -8.63 5.05 -10.18
N MET A 425 -9.44 5.63 -9.29
CA MET A 425 -10.47 4.89 -8.55
C MET A 425 -11.55 4.31 -9.47
N CYS A 426 -11.98 5.06 -10.48
CA CYS A 426 -12.86 4.53 -11.52
C CYS A 426 -12.23 3.33 -12.24
N SER A 427 -10.93 3.38 -12.54
CA SER A 427 -10.24 2.29 -13.23
C SER A 427 -10.25 0.98 -12.43
N TYR A 428 -10.16 1.08 -11.10
CA TYR A 428 -10.23 -0.07 -10.21
C TYR A 428 -11.64 -0.63 -10.09
N VAL A 429 -12.64 0.23 -9.89
CA VAL A 429 -14.00 -0.21 -9.56
C VAL A 429 -14.77 -0.70 -10.80
N PHE A 430 -14.54 -0.12 -11.98
CA PHE A 430 -15.29 -0.48 -13.18
C PHE A 430 -14.52 -1.43 -14.11
N ASN A 431 -15.13 -2.57 -14.41
CA ASN A 431 -14.54 -3.65 -15.23
C ASN A 431 -14.19 -3.26 -16.67
N LYS A 432 -14.64 -2.09 -17.15
CA LYS A 432 -14.34 -1.61 -18.52
C LYS A 432 -12.90 -1.10 -18.68
N TYR A 433 -12.19 -0.83 -17.57
CA TYR A 433 -10.82 -0.30 -17.60
C TYR A 433 -9.80 -1.42 -17.42
N PHE A 434 -9.97 -2.26 -16.40
CA PHE A 434 -9.11 -3.41 -16.14
C PHE A 434 -9.90 -4.72 -16.09
N SER A 435 -9.36 -5.72 -16.77
CA SER A 435 -9.84 -7.10 -16.71
C SER A 435 -9.61 -7.70 -15.33
N ARG A 436 -10.34 -8.78 -15.05
CA ARG A 436 -10.18 -9.60 -13.85
C ARG A 436 -10.01 -11.06 -14.24
N THR A 437 -9.35 -11.83 -13.38
CA THR A 437 -9.36 -13.29 -13.51
C THR A 437 -10.80 -13.82 -13.34
N PRO A 438 -11.12 -15.04 -13.80
CA PRO A 438 -12.41 -15.68 -13.50
C PRO A 438 -12.78 -15.66 -12.01
N GLY A 439 -11.76 -15.78 -11.16
CA GLY A 439 -11.84 -15.72 -9.72
C GLY A 439 -11.87 -14.32 -9.13
N GLY A 440 -11.87 -13.23 -9.92
CA GLY A 440 -12.12 -11.85 -9.46
C GLY A 440 -10.90 -11.00 -9.10
N LEU A 441 -9.68 -11.51 -9.26
CA LEU A 441 -8.44 -10.74 -9.05
C LEU A 441 -8.27 -9.71 -10.18
N ILE A 442 -7.99 -8.45 -9.84
CA ILE A 442 -7.73 -7.40 -10.84
C ILE A 442 -6.41 -7.66 -11.58
N ILE A 443 -6.43 -7.49 -12.91
CA ILE A 443 -5.25 -7.66 -13.78
C ILE A 443 -4.77 -6.28 -14.22
N LEU A 444 -3.78 -5.75 -13.48
CA LEU A 444 -3.18 -4.42 -13.72
C LEU A 444 -1.94 -4.46 -14.61
N LYS A 445 -1.25 -5.61 -14.63
CA LYS A 445 -0.09 -5.89 -15.49
C LYS A 445 -0.32 -7.22 -16.22
N PRO A 446 0.41 -7.47 -17.32
CA PRO A 446 0.34 -8.73 -18.05
C PRO A 446 0.74 -9.94 -17.19
N ASP A 447 0.47 -11.13 -17.72
CA ASP A 447 0.56 -12.40 -17.01
C ASP A 447 1.97 -12.84 -16.61
N TYR A 448 3.05 -12.16 -17.02
CA TYR A 448 4.43 -12.49 -16.63
C TYR A 448 4.88 -11.82 -15.32
N GLU A 449 4.08 -10.91 -14.76
CA GLU A 449 4.36 -10.20 -13.51
C GLU A 449 3.58 -10.79 -12.31
N PRO A 450 4.05 -10.62 -11.05
CA PRO A 450 3.35 -11.10 -9.86
C PRO A 450 2.07 -10.28 -9.59
N LEU A 451 0.91 -10.81 -10.00
CA LEU A 451 -0.37 -10.08 -9.98
C LEU A 451 -0.78 -9.59 -8.58
N LEU A 452 -0.46 -10.34 -7.53
CA LEU A 452 -0.91 -10.00 -6.16
C LEU A 452 -0.29 -8.71 -5.64
N GLN A 453 0.93 -8.36 -6.08
CA GLN A 453 1.60 -7.12 -5.71
C GLN A 453 0.77 -5.90 -6.08
N PHE A 454 0.25 -5.87 -7.32
CA PHE A 454 -0.51 -4.74 -7.83
C PHE A 454 -1.94 -4.72 -7.27
N ALA A 455 -2.54 -5.89 -7.08
CA ALA A 455 -3.86 -5.98 -6.47
C ALA A 455 -3.85 -5.49 -5.00
N ALA A 456 -2.78 -5.80 -4.26
CA ALA A 456 -2.61 -5.34 -2.88
C ALA A 456 -2.46 -3.81 -2.80
N THR A 457 -1.62 -3.19 -3.64
CA THR A 457 -1.48 -1.73 -3.63
C THR A 457 -2.74 -1.02 -4.12
N ALA A 458 -3.45 -1.55 -5.12
CA ALA A 458 -4.75 -1.04 -5.55
C ALA A 458 -5.81 -1.12 -4.44
N SER A 459 -5.81 -2.22 -3.67
CA SER A 459 -6.68 -2.37 -2.48
C SER A 459 -6.40 -1.29 -1.44
N PHE A 460 -5.12 -1.09 -1.10
CA PHE A 460 -4.69 -0.07 -0.15
C PHE A 460 -5.14 1.34 -0.59
N LEU A 461 -4.83 1.74 -1.84
CA LEU A 461 -5.17 3.09 -2.33
C LEU A 461 -6.67 3.32 -2.40
N SER A 462 -7.45 2.31 -2.82
CA SER A 462 -8.91 2.39 -2.84
C SER A 462 -9.49 2.59 -1.45
N LYS A 463 -8.97 1.86 -0.46
CA LYS A 463 -9.40 2.01 0.93
C LYS A 463 -8.99 3.36 1.50
N LEU A 464 -7.75 3.78 1.27
CA LEU A 464 -7.23 5.08 1.72
C LEU A 464 -8.06 6.24 1.15
N TYR A 465 -8.33 6.23 -0.15
CA TYR A 465 -9.15 7.27 -0.76
C TYR A 465 -10.60 7.24 -0.27
N SER A 466 -11.15 6.05 0.02
CA SER A 466 -12.46 5.96 0.66
C SER A 466 -12.47 6.67 2.02
N ASP A 467 -11.40 6.54 2.81
CA ASP A 467 -11.25 7.22 4.09
C ASP A 467 -11.13 8.74 3.94
N TYR A 468 -10.48 9.20 2.85
CA TYR A 468 -10.45 10.63 2.52
C TYR A 468 -11.86 11.17 2.27
N LEU A 469 -12.63 10.51 1.41
CA LEU A 469 -14.01 10.89 1.09
C LEU A 469 -14.92 10.85 2.32
N ASP A 470 -14.80 9.82 3.15
CA ASP A 470 -15.54 9.71 4.40
C ASP A 470 -15.22 10.84 5.39
N HIS A 471 -13.95 11.24 5.46
CA HIS A 471 -13.52 12.35 6.30
C HIS A 471 -14.08 13.69 5.80
N LEU A 472 -14.15 13.86 4.47
CA LEU A 472 -14.79 14.99 3.79
C LEU A 472 -16.32 14.92 3.80
N LYS A 473 -16.93 13.85 4.33
CA LYS A 473 -18.38 13.62 4.33
C LYS A 473 -18.98 13.51 2.92
N MET A 474 -18.19 13.04 1.97
CA MET A 474 -18.61 12.76 0.61
C MET A 474 -19.06 11.29 0.50
N SER A 475 -20.26 11.04 -0.03
CA SER A 475 -20.76 9.68 -0.25
C SER A 475 -20.27 9.04 -1.55
N SER A 476 -19.82 9.86 -2.49
CA SER A 476 -19.44 9.48 -3.84
C SER A 476 -18.54 10.53 -4.47
N ALA A 477 -17.77 10.12 -5.47
CA ALA A 477 -17.03 10.99 -6.37
C ALA A 477 -17.23 10.53 -7.82
N SER A 478 -16.87 11.38 -8.78
CA SER A 478 -17.16 11.16 -10.18
C SER A 478 -15.89 11.32 -11.01
N CYS A 479 -15.67 10.38 -11.93
CA CYS A 479 -14.76 10.57 -13.04
C CYS A 479 -15.56 10.97 -14.30
N LYS A 480 -14.88 11.22 -15.43
CA LYS A 480 -15.47 11.80 -16.66
C LYS A 480 -16.91 11.37 -16.99
N THR A 481 -17.20 10.07 -16.96
CA THR A 481 -18.51 9.51 -17.34
C THR A 481 -19.16 8.65 -16.28
N ASP A 482 -18.47 8.37 -15.17
CA ASP A 482 -18.90 7.37 -14.19
C ASP A 482 -18.84 7.96 -12.78
N THR A 483 -19.70 7.47 -11.90
CA THR A 483 -19.73 7.86 -10.50
C THR A 483 -19.57 6.62 -9.65
N PHE A 484 -18.65 6.67 -8.69
CA PHE A 484 -18.44 5.60 -7.73
C PHE A 484 -18.81 6.08 -6.33
N SER A 485 -19.36 5.17 -5.53
CA SER A 485 -19.63 5.44 -4.11
C SER A 485 -18.44 5.04 -3.25
N VAL A 486 -18.35 5.62 -2.05
CA VAL A 486 -17.42 5.16 -1.00
C VAL A 486 -17.58 3.66 -0.73
N LYS A 487 -18.82 3.16 -0.76
CA LYS A 487 -19.11 1.73 -0.61
C LYS A 487 -18.45 0.90 -1.72
N MET A 488 -18.50 1.34 -2.97
CA MET A 488 -17.85 0.63 -4.08
C MET A 488 -16.34 0.54 -3.92
N LEU A 489 -15.68 1.58 -3.40
CA LEU A 489 -14.25 1.55 -3.10
C LEU A 489 -13.91 0.55 -1.99
N ARG A 490 -14.69 0.55 -0.91
CA ARG A 490 -14.51 -0.38 0.20
C ARG A 490 -14.78 -1.83 -0.22
N ASP A 491 -15.83 -2.06 -0.99
CA ASP A 491 -16.19 -3.37 -1.52
C ASP A 491 -15.07 -3.87 -2.47
N PHE A 492 -14.54 -3.01 -3.35
CA PHE A 492 -13.36 -3.33 -4.18
C PHE A 492 -12.13 -3.65 -3.32
N ALA A 493 -11.76 -2.78 -2.39
CA ALA A 493 -10.56 -2.95 -1.57
C ALA A 493 -10.63 -4.27 -0.78
N THR A 494 -11.76 -4.53 -0.13
CA THR A 494 -12.05 -5.79 0.58
C THR A 494 -11.92 -6.96 -0.38
N SER A 495 -12.46 -6.85 -1.60
CA SER A 495 -12.47 -7.96 -2.55
C SER A 495 -11.08 -8.42 -3.04
N GLN A 496 -10.09 -7.55 -2.96
CA GLN A 496 -8.73 -7.94 -3.32
C GLN A 496 -8.00 -8.61 -2.14
N ALA A 497 -8.43 -8.36 -0.88
CA ALA A 497 -7.65 -8.68 0.32
C ALA A 497 -8.33 -9.49 1.45
N ILE A 498 -9.65 -9.42 1.72
CA ILE A 498 -10.28 -9.86 3.00
C ILE A 498 -11.23 -11.05 2.90
N PRO A 499 -12.28 -11.23 3.70
CA PRO A 499 -13.60 -11.53 3.21
C PRO A 499 -14.77 -10.98 3.99
N SER A 500 -15.80 -10.57 3.24
CA SER A 500 -17.02 -10.05 3.84
C SER A 500 -18.03 -11.16 4.11
N PHE A 501 -18.31 -11.38 5.40
CA PHE A 501 -19.48 -12.10 5.87
C PHE A 501 -20.60 -11.09 6.17
N LEU A 502 -21.21 -10.49 5.15
CA LEU A 502 -22.65 -10.20 5.17
C LEU A 502 -23.15 -9.66 3.82
N THR A 503 -24.33 -10.14 3.45
CA THR A 503 -25.26 -9.68 2.40
C THR A 503 -25.00 -10.09 0.96
N ILE A 504 -25.94 -10.93 0.53
CA ILE A 504 -26.35 -11.36 -0.80
C ILE A 504 -26.28 -10.20 -1.80
N SER A 505 -25.19 -10.14 -2.56
CA SER A 505 -25.18 -9.77 -3.97
C SER A 505 -23.89 -10.33 -4.56
N LEU A 506 -24.04 -11.01 -5.70
CA LEU A 506 -23.04 -11.83 -6.35
C LEU A 506 -21.78 -11.01 -6.69
N LEU A 507 -20.60 -11.62 -6.49
CA LEU A 507 -19.24 -11.15 -6.87
C LEU A 507 -18.50 -10.20 -5.89
N HIS A 508 -18.30 -10.61 -4.64
CA HIS A 508 -17.22 -10.05 -3.79
C HIS A 508 -16.27 -11.19 -3.38
N VAL A 509 -15.40 -11.55 -4.32
CA VAL A 509 -14.23 -12.44 -4.14
C VAL A 509 -13.31 -11.81 -3.12
N ASN A 510 -12.54 -12.57 -2.34
CA ASN A 510 -11.54 -11.98 -1.47
C ASN A 510 -10.21 -12.76 -1.51
N TYR A 511 -9.36 -12.25 -2.38
CA TYR A 511 -8.55 -13.15 -3.18
C TYR A 511 -7.30 -13.67 -2.47
N ILE A 512 -6.52 -12.78 -1.84
CA ILE A 512 -5.20 -13.13 -1.26
C ILE A 512 -5.32 -14.10 -0.08
N LEU A 513 -6.30 -13.92 0.82
CA LEU A 513 -6.41 -14.71 2.05
C LEU A 513 -7.25 -16.00 1.91
N GLY A 514 -7.69 -16.35 0.70
CA GLY A 514 -8.22 -17.69 0.42
C GLY A 514 -9.57 -17.78 -0.26
N GLN A 515 -10.29 -16.68 -0.48
CA GLN A 515 -11.52 -16.70 -1.28
C GLN A 515 -11.21 -16.50 -2.76
N ASN A 516 -10.52 -17.49 -3.32
CA ASN A 516 -10.20 -17.63 -4.73
C ASN A 516 -10.64 -19.04 -5.20
N PRO A 517 -10.64 -19.32 -6.52
CA PRO A 517 -11.09 -20.62 -7.05
C PRO A 517 -10.36 -21.84 -6.48
N LEU A 518 -9.13 -21.68 -5.99
CA LEU A 518 -8.34 -22.75 -5.40
C LEU A 518 -8.61 -22.97 -3.90
N GLN A 519 -9.39 -22.08 -3.26
CA GLN A 519 -9.65 -22.07 -1.81
C GLN A 519 -8.36 -22.17 -1.00
N MET A 520 -7.36 -21.38 -1.37
CA MET A 520 -6.04 -21.37 -0.74
C MET A 520 -5.57 -19.95 -0.47
N SER A 521 -5.01 -19.70 0.70
CA SER A 521 -4.32 -18.46 1.01
C SER A 521 -3.05 -18.35 0.16
N TYR A 522 -2.75 -17.17 -0.38
CA TYR A 522 -1.45 -16.83 -0.96
C TYR A 522 -0.50 -16.19 0.07
N LEU A 523 -0.95 -16.04 1.32
CA LEU A 523 -0.14 -15.69 2.48
C LEU A 523 0.32 -16.97 3.19
N VAL A 524 1.64 -17.20 3.19
CA VAL A 524 2.25 -18.43 3.73
C VAL A 524 2.01 -18.53 5.25
N GLY A 525 1.48 -19.66 5.70
CA GLY A 525 1.15 -19.91 7.11
C GLY A 525 -0.19 -19.32 7.58
N TYR A 526 -0.97 -18.74 6.66
CA TYR A 526 -2.32 -18.25 6.94
C TYR A 526 -3.39 -19.20 6.42
N GLY A 527 -4.40 -19.49 7.24
CA GLY A 527 -5.49 -20.42 6.90
C GLY A 527 -5.04 -21.88 6.81
N ASP A 528 -5.97 -22.75 6.37
CA ASP A 528 -5.75 -24.21 6.34
C ASP A 528 -4.95 -24.69 5.12
N ARG A 529 -4.92 -23.89 4.05
CA ARG A 529 -4.22 -24.21 2.79
C ARG A 529 -3.45 -22.99 2.31
N TYR A 530 -2.13 -23.14 2.17
CA TYR A 530 -1.20 -22.11 1.71
C TYR A 530 0.00 -22.76 0.98
N PRO A 531 0.79 -22.00 0.20
CA PRO A 531 2.00 -22.49 -0.47
C PRO A 531 3.03 -23.05 0.51
N VAL A 532 3.55 -24.24 0.24
CA VAL A 532 4.55 -24.91 1.07
C VAL A 532 5.90 -25.06 0.36
N GLN A 533 5.99 -24.79 -0.94
CA GLN A 533 7.22 -24.84 -1.74
C GLN A 533 7.63 -23.44 -2.23
N VAL A 534 7.73 -22.50 -1.29
CA VAL A 534 8.12 -21.10 -1.55
C VAL A 534 9.55 -21.03 -2.11
N HIS A 535 9.78 -20.23 -3.16
CA HIS A 535 11.11 -19.98 -3.74
C HIS A 535 11.96 -19.14 -2.77
N HIS A 536 12.53 -19.76 -1.73
CA HIS A 536 13.24 -19.06 -0.68
C HIS A 536 14.40 -19.89 -0.12
N ARG A 537 15.63 -19.36 -0.20
CA ARG A 537 16.85 -20.09 0.20
C ARG A 537 16.82 -20.49 1.68
N SER A 538 16.63 -19.54 2.61
CA SER A 538 16.65 -19.84 4.05
C SER A 538 15.50 -20.72 4.53
N ALA A 539 14.36 -20.72 3.81
CA ALA A 539 13.20 -21.52 4.19
C ALA A 539 13.30 -22.96 3.66
N SER A 540 13.90 -23.14 2.47
CA SER A 540 14.03 -24.43 1.79
C SER A 540 15.17 -25.31 2.31
N ILE A 541 16.17 -24.72 2.97
CA ILE A 541 17.34 -25.43 3.49
C ILE A 541 17.15 -25.70 5.00
N PRO A 542 17.36 -26.94 5.49
CA PRO A 542 17.19 -27.27 6.90
C PRO A 542 18.03 -26.40 7.83
N TRP A 543 17.48 -26.09 9.01
CA TRP A 543 18.18 -25.35 10.08
C TRP A 543 18.60 -26.31 11.20
N ASN A 544 19.69 -27.05 10.97
CA ASN A 544 20.14 -28.16 11.81
C ASN A 544 21.60 -28.00 12.28
N ASN A 545 22.09 -26.77 12.41
CA ASN A 545 23.46 -26.42 12.80
C ASN A 545 24.57 -27.02 11.89
N GLN A 546 24.24 -27.48 10.69
CA GLN A 546 25.22 -27.89 9.68
C GLN A 546 25.30 -26.84 8.58
N PRO A 547 26.48 -26.36 8.18
CA PRO A 547 26.62 -25.43 7.05
C PRO A 547 26.44 -26.16 5.72
N TYR A 548 25.75 -25.53 4.77
CA TYR A 548 25.53 -26.07 3.42
C TYR A 548 26.25 -25.23 2.36
N ASN A 549 26.98 -25.90 1.46
CA ASN A 549 27.67 -25.21 0.37
C ASN A 549 26.73 -24.95 -0.83
N CYS A 550 27.23 -24.25 -1.85
CA CYS A 550 26.48 -23.87 -3.05
C CYS A 550 25.93 -25.07 -3.84
N ASP A 551 26.70 -26.15 -3.94
CA ASP A 551 26.30 -27.36 -4.66
C ASP A 551 25.27 -28.19 -3.88
N ASP A 552 25.42 -28.26 -2.54
CA ASP A 552 24.42 -28.90 -1.66
C ASP A 552 23.04 -28.22 -1.81
N GLY A 553 23.06 -26.91 -2.03
CA GLY A 553 21.90 -26.06 -2.27
C GLY A 553 20.96 -26.54 -3.38
N LYS A 554 21.52 -27.04 -4.48
CA LYS A 554 20.74 -27.47 -5.66
C LYS A 554 19.78 -28.60 -5.33
N LYS A 555 20.10 -29.46 -4.36
CA LYS A 555 19.19 -30.49 -3.86
C LYS A 555 17.94 -29.87 -3.23
N TRP A 556 18.11 -28.82 -2.44
CA TRP A 556 17.02 -28.13 -1.76
C TRP A 556 16.16 -27.32 -2.73
N LEU A 557 16.76 -26.64 -3.71
CA LEU A 557 16.00 -25.98 -4.78
C LEU A 557 15.07 -26.96 -5.51
N ASN A 558 15.59 -28.13 -5.89
CA ASN A 558 14.88 -29.11 -6.72
C ASN A 558 14.02 -30.11 -5.94
N SER A 559 14.06 -30.09 -4.59
CA SER A 559 13.27 -30.99 -3.75
C SER A 559 11.77 -30.83 -4.03
N LYS A 560 11.01 -31.93 -3.99
CA LYS A 560 9.55 -31.91 -4.07
C LYS A 560 8.88 -31.87 -2.70
N ASP A 561 9.66 -32.00 -1.63
CA ASP A 561 9.18 -31.86 -0.27
C ASP A 561 8.85 -30.39 0.02
N PRO A 562 7.90 -30.14 0.95
CA PRO A 562 7.70 -28.83 1.54
C PRO A 562 9.01 -28.21 2.03
N ASN A 563 9.06 -26.87 2.06
CA ASN A 563 10.14 -26.18 2.74
C ASN A 563 10.20 -26.64 4.21
N PRO A 564 11.37 -27.04 4.73
CA PRO A 564 11.51 -27.48 6.12
C PRO A 564 11.09 -26.37 7.10
N GLN A 565 11.22 -25.10 6.71
CA GLN A 565 10.77 -23.97 7.50
C GLN A 565 9.57 -23.29 6.83
N VAL A 566 8.55 -23.00 7.62
CA VAL A 566 7.41 -22.18 7.18
C VAL A 566 7.86 -20.72 7.18
N LEU A 567 7.93 -20.12 5.99
CA LEU A 567 8.24 -18.70 5.82
C LEU A 567 6.99 -17.86 6.12
N LEU A 568 6.64 -17.81 7.40
CA LEU A 568 5.41 -17.20 7.90
C LEU A 568 5.23 -15.77 7.39
N GLY A 569 4.06 -15.48 6.81
CA GLY A 569 3.71 -14.15 6.34
C GLY A 569 4.23 -13.75 4.97
N ALA A 570 4.96 -14.61 4.28
CA ALA A 570 5.39 -14.33 2.92
C ALA A 570 4.18 -14.34 1.96
N MET A 571 4.00 -13.25 1.20
CA MET A 571 3.07 -13.21 0.07
C MET A 571 3.81 -13.67 -1.18
N VAL A 572 3.37 -14.79 -1.76
CA VAL A 572 3.93 -15.30 -3.01
C VAL A 572 3.46 -14.46 -4.21
N GLY A 573 4.07 -14.64 -5.39
CA GLY A 573 3.65 -13.93 -6.61
C GLY A 573 2.18 -14.14 -7.00
N GLY A 574 1.62 -15.29 -6.65
CA GLY A 574 0.20 -15.62 -6.81
C GLY A 574 -0.10 -16.33 -8.13
N PRO A 575 -1.36 -16.36 -8.59
CA PRO A 575 -1.75 -17.16 -9.75
C PRO A 575 -1.52 -16.44 -11.09
N ASP A 576 -1.72 -17.17 -12.18
CA ASP A 576 -1.85 -16.60 -13.51
C ASP A 576 -3.20 -15.89 -13.74
N THR A 577 -3.40 -15.36 -14.94
CA THR A 577 -4.63 -14.63 -15.32
C THR A 577 -5.89 -15.50 -15.39
N ASN A 578 -5.76 -16.82 -15.22
CA ASN A 578 -6.85 -17.80 -15.20
C ASN A 578 -7.03 -18.45 -13.81
N ASP A 579 -6.47 -17.85 -12.75
CA ASP A 579 -6.50 -18.37 -11.38
C ASP A 579 -5.73 -19.68 -11.17
N ASN A 580 -4.86 -20.10 -12.11
CA ASN A 580 -4.01 -21.26 -11.91
C ASN A 580 -2.78 -20.88 -11.08
N PHE A 581 -2.45 -21.72 -10.11
CA PHE A 581 -1.27 -21.57 -9.27
C PHE A 581 -0.47 -22.87 -9.23
N MET A 582 0.85 -22.77 -9.38
CA MET A 582 1.75 -23.92 -9.23
C MET A 582 2.66 -23.70 -8.03
N ASP A 583 2.39 -24.43 -6.93
CA ASP A 583 3.24 -24.45 -5.74
C ASP A 583 4.51 -25.27 -5.98
N GLN A 584 5.43 -24.71 -6.76
CA GLN A 584 6.72 -25.32 -7.08
C GLN A 584 7.83 -24.32 -6.78
N ARG A 585 8.80 -24.74 -5.96
CA ARG A 585 9.94 -23.91 -5.57
C ARG A 585 10.74 -23.40 -6.74
N THR A 586 10.85 -24.17 -7.82
CA THR A 586 11.58 -23.75 -9.03
C THR A 586 10.82 -22.73 -9.88
N ASN A 587 9.52 -22.50 -9.60
CA ASN A 587 8.69 -21.58 -10.35
C ASN A 587 8.57 -20.23 -9.63
N GLN A 588 9.62 -19.43 -9.78
CA GLN A 588 9.78 -18.11 -9.17
C GLN A 588 8.55 -17.21 -9.35
N LYS A 589 8.01 -17.16 -10.57
CA LYS A 589 6.83 -16.36 -10.92
C LYS A 589 5.68 -16.52 -9.93
N PHE A 590 5.39 -17.76 -9.54
CA PHE A 590 4.27 -18.06 -8.66
C PHE A 590 4.68 -18.03 -7.19
N THR A 591 5.86 -18.57 -6.85
CA THR A 591 6.21 -18.91 -5.47
C THR A 591 7.25 -18.02 -4.81
N GLU A 592 7.79 -17.02 -5.52
CA GLU A 592 8.79 -16.10 -4.97
C GLU A 592 8.13 -14.92 -4.24
N PRO A 593 8.40 -14.72 -2.93
CA PRO A 593 7.98 -13.55 -2.18
C PRO A 593 9.07 -12.48 -2.15
N ASN A 594 8.70 -11.20 -2.06
CA ASN A 594 9.66 -10.11 -1.89
C ASN A 594 9.14 -9.02 -0.94
N ILE A 595 10.07 -8.26 -0.34
CA ILE A 595 9.78 -7.22 0.66
C ILE A 595 8.85 -6.13 0.14
N ALA A 596 8.99 -5.75 -1.13
CA ALA A 596 8.20 -4.68 -1.76
C ALA A 596 6.73 -5.10 -1.94
N SER A 597 6.49 -6.33 -2.36
CA SER A 597 5.13 -6.88 -2.54
C SER A 597 4.44 -7.08 -1.19
N ASN A 598 5.18 -7.59 -0.20
CA ASN A 598 4.69 -7.71 1.16
C ASN A 598 4.32 -6.36 1.79
N ALA A 599 4.97 -5.25 1.40
CA ALA A 599 4.62 -3.93 1.92
C ALA A 599 3.23 -3.49 1.43
N GLY A 600 2.92 -3.79 0.17
CA GLY A 600 1.57 -3.62 -0.39
C GLY A 600 0.53 -4.47 0.33
N LEU A 601 0.87 -5.71 0.68
CA LEU A 601 -0.01 -6.59 1.47
C LEU A 601 -0.29 -5.99 2.86
N VAL A 602 0.76 -5.63 3.60
CA VAL A 602 0.62 -5.02 4.93
C VAL A 602 -0.25 -3.77 4.85
N ALA A 603 -0.02 -2.93 3.84
CA ALA A 603 -0.80 -1.72 3.59
C ALA A 603 -2.29 -2.01 3.35
N ALA A 604 -2.61 -3.02 2.53
CA ALA A 604 -4.00 -3.42 2.28
C ALA A 604 -4.68 -3.95 3.56
N LEU A 605 -3.99 -4.85 4.28
CA LEU A 605 -4.54 -5.49 5.48
C LEU A 605 -4.82 -4.48 6.59
N ILE A 606 -3.88 -3.59 6.91
CA ILE A 606 -4.07 -2.60 7.98
C ILE A 606 -5.11 -1.53 7.59
N ALA A 607 -5.17 -1.14 6.32
CA ALA A 607 -6.17 -0.19 5.84
C ALA A 607 -7.60 -0.72 6.04
N LEU A 608 -7.77 -2.02 5.87
CA LEU A 608 -9.04 -2.71 5.99
C LEU A 608 -9.34 -3.28 7.38
N GLN A 609 -8.36 -3.26 8.30
CA GLN A 609 -8.60 -3.58 9.71
C GLN A 609 -9.61 -2.59 10.29
N ASP A 610 -10.75 -3.08 10.77
CA ASP A 610 -11.73 -2.24 11.46
C ASP A 610 -11.27 -1.95 12.90
N PRO A 611 -11.43 -0.71 13.40
CA PRO A 611 -11.25 -0.42 14.80
C PRO A 611 -12.36 -1.10 15.63
N PRO A 612 -12.07 -1.55 16.87
CA PRO A 612 -13.10 -2.12 17.75
C PRO A 612 -14.26 -1.13 17.98
N TYR A 613 -15.47 -1.66 18.21
CA TYR A 613 -16.71 -0.87 18.30
C TYR A 613 -16.66 0.28 19.33
N SER A 614 -15.77 0.21 20.33
CA SER A 614 -15.57 1.23 21.39
C SER A 614 -14.65 2.39 21.00
N SER A 615 -13.95 2.34 19.86
CA SER A 615 -13.00 3.38 19.43
C SER A 615 -13.47 4.18 18.21
N ARG A 616 -14.75 4.05 17.79
CA ARG A 616 -15.34 4.89 16.72
C ARG A 616 -15.27 6.40 17.01
N ASP A 617 -15.04 6.78 18.26
CA ASP A 617 -14.88 8.17 18.71
C ASP A 617 -13.42 8.69 18.62
N LEU A 618 -12.42 7.83 18.38
CA LEU A 618 -11.02 8.22 18.18
C LEU A 618 -10.67 8.34 16.70
N LYS A 619 -11.24 9.36 16.05
CA LYS A 619 -10.73 9.85 14.75
C LYS A 619 -9.42 10.63 14.95
N SER A 620 -8.32 9.93 15.20
CA SER A 620 -6.96 10.48 15.14
C SER A 620 -6.10 9.58 14.26
N THR A 621 -5.50 10.00 13.13
CA THR A 621 -5.39 11.29 12.44
C THR A 621 -5.05 10.97 10.98
N LEU A 622 -5.77 11.54 10.00
CA LEU A 622 -5.39 11.42 8.58
C LEU A 622 -4.23 12.38 8.22
N TRP A 623 -4.09 13.54 8.87
CA TRP A 623 -2.97 14.47 8.60
C TRP A 623 -2.52 15.33 9.81
N GLY A 624 -2.92 14.99 11.05
CA GLY A 624 -2.54 15.73 12.26
C GLY A 624 -1.11 15.47 12.77
N TRP A 625 -0.17 15.24 11.84
CA TRP A 625 1.19 14.79 12.11
C TRP A 625 2.28 15.87 11.96
N THR A 626 1.91 17.08 11.51
CA THR A 626 2.81 18.25 11.43
C THR A 626 2.76 19.09 12.68
#